data_AF-A0A2I0I735-F1
#
_entry.id   AF-A0A2I0I735-F1
#
_cell.length_a   1.000
_cell.length_b   1.000
_cell.length_c   1.000
_cell.angle_alpha   90.00
_cell.angle_beta   90.00
_cell.angle_gamma   90.00
#
_symmetry.space_group_name_H-M   'P 1'
#
loop_
_entity.id
_entity.type
_entity.pdbx_description
1 polymer ?
#
loop_
_entity_poly.entity_id
_entity_poly.type
_entity_poly.pdbx_seq_one_letter_code
_entity_poly.pdbx_strand_id
1 'polypeptide(L)'
;MAGYDKETGPSLYYVDYIATLHKVDKGAFGYGSYFALSMMDRHYHSGMSVEEAIDLVDKCIMEIKLRLCVAPQNYVIKIVDKDGAREYAWRQSVTDAGVIPA
;
A
#
# COMPACT_ATOMS: atom_id res chain seq x y z
N MET A 1 -9.82 -5.90 -1.83
CA MET A 1 -9.73 -7.12 -1.00
C MET A 1 -8.50 -7.91 -1.39
N ALA A 2 -7.61 -8.22 -0.45
CA ALA A 2 -6.40 -9.02 -0.68
C ALA A 2 -6.48 -10.31 0.14
N GLY A 3 -6.00 -11.43 -0.39
CA GLY A 3 -6.02 -12.72 0.28
C GLY A 3 -5.01 -13.71 -0.30
N TYR A 4 -4.80 -14.81 0.43
CA TYR A 4 -4.02 -15.95 -0.03
C TYR A 4 -4.84 -17.22 0.16
N ASP A 5 -4.89 -18.04 -0.88
CA ASP A 5 -5.49 -19.37 -0.85
C ASP A 5 -4.45 -20.43 -1.25
N LYS A 6 -4.54 -21.64 -0.70
CA LYS A 6 -3.53 -22.69 -0.95
C LYS A 6 -3.57 -23.23 -2.38
N GLU A 7 -4.73 -23.26 -3.02
CA GLU A 7 -4.90 -23.78 -4.37
C GLU A 7 -4.63 -22.67 -5.41
N THR A 8 -5.12 -21.46 -5.14
CA THR A 8 -5.07 -20.34 -6.10
C THR A 8 -3.83 -19.45 -5.93
N GLY A 9 -3.21 -19.44 -4.74
CA GLY A 9 -2.14 -18.52 -4.38
C GLY A 9 -2.66 -17.14 -3.97
N PRO A 10 -1.80 -16.09 -4.02
CA PRO A 10 -2.19 -14.73 -3.68
C PRO A 10 -3.19 -14.18 -4.71
N SER A 11 -4.20 -13.45 -4.24
CA SER A 11 -5.16 -12.77 -5.11
C SER A 11 -5.58 -11.43 -4.52
N LEU A 12 -5.70 -10.44 -5.40
CA LEU A 12 -6.13 -9.10 -5.08
C LEU A 12 -7.32 -8.72 -5.98
N TYR A 13 -8.33 -8.12 -5.37
CA TYR A 13 -9.55 -7.70 -6.03
C TYR A 13 -9.86 -6.24 -5.70
N TYR A 14 -10.16 -5.46 -6.73
CA TYR A 14 -10.73 -4.12 -6.61
C TYR A 14 -12.26 -4.23 -6.60
N VAL A 15 -12.90 -3.59 -5.63
CA VAL A 15 -14.36 -3.53 -5.50
C VAL A 15 -14.77 -2.06 -5.48
N ASP A 16 -15.57 -1.63 -6.45
CA ASP A 16 -16.09 -0.26 -6.44
C ASP A 16 -17.35 -0.11 -5.57
N TYR A 17 -17.81 1.14 -5.43
CA TYR A 17 -18.94 1.47 -4.58
C TYR A 17 -20.31 0.97 -5.11
N ILE A 18 -20.38 0.50 -6.36
CA ILE A 18 -21.57 -0.13 -6.95
C ILE A 18 -21.44 -1.67 -7.00
N ALA A 19 -20.50 -2.22 -6.24
CA ALA A 19 -20.22 -3.65 -6.10
C ALA A 19 -19.67 -4.33 -7.37
N THR A 20 -19.04 -3.59 -8.29
CA THR A 20 -18.29 -4.20 -9.38
C THR A 20 -16.97 -4.77 -8.85
N LEU A 21 -16.71 -6.04 -9.15
CA LEU A 21 -15.53 -6.78 -8.69
C LEU A 21 -14.58 -7.07 -9.85
N HIS A 22 -13.32 -6.65 -9.73
CA HIS A 22 -12.26 -6.93 -10.70
C HIS A 22 -11.03 -7.51 -10.03
N LYS A 23 -10.48 -8.60 -10.57
CA LYS A 23 -9.17 -9.12 -10.16
C LYS A 23 -8.07 -8.22 -10.72
N VAL A 24 -7.13 -7.80 -9.88
CA VAL A 24 -6.06 -6.86 -10.22
C VAL A 24 -4.75 -7.26 -9.56
N ASP A 25 -3.62 -6.87 -10.13
CA ASP A 25 -2.30 -7.10 -9.53
C ASP A 25 -1.92 -6.03 -8.50
N LYS A 26 -2.51 -4.83 -8.65
CA LYS A 26 -2.29 -3.65 -7.81
C LYS A 26 -3.54 -2.78 -7.78
N GLY A 27 -3.77 -2.10 -6.66
CA GLY A 27 -4.95 -1.24 -6.51
C GLY A 27 -4.83 -0.30 -5.31
N ALA A 28 -5.49 0.84 -5.41
CA ALA A 28 -5.59 1.84 -4.34
C ALA A 28 -6.95 2.54 -4.39
N PHE A 29 -7.37 3.13 -3.27
CA PHE A 29 -8.65 3.82 -3.11
C PHE A 29 -8.46 5.23 -2.50
N GLY A 30 -9.50 6.05 -2.60
CA GLY A 30 -9.52 7.42 -2.06
C GLY A 30 -8.66 8.39 -2.86
N TYR A 31 -8.57 9.65 -2.41
CA TYR A 31 -7.84 10.70 -3.14
C TYR A 31 -6.33 10.43 -3.24
N GLY A 32 -5.74 9.71 -2.28
CA GLY A 32 -4.33 9.29 -2.36
C GLY A 32 -4.03 8.28 -3.47
N SER A 33 -5.07 7.63 -4.03
CA SER A 33 -4.89 6.61 -5.07
C SER A 33 -4.24 7.15 -6.33
N TYR A 34 -4.50 8.40 -6.73
CA TYR A 34 -3.88 8.99 -7.93
C TYR A 34 -2.34 9.02 -7.83
N PHE A 35 -1.80 9.27 -6.64
CA PHE A 35 -0.36 9.26 -6.38
C PHE A 35 0.18 7.84 -6.24
N ALA A 36 -0.48 6.98 -5.46
CA ALA A 36 -0.04 5.60 -5.28
C ALA A 36 -0.07 4.80 -6.60
N LEU A 37 -1.13 4.91 -7.39
CA LEU A 37 -1.27 4.16 -8.65
C LEU A 37 -0.20 4.55 -9.66
N SER A 38 0.17 5.83 -9.76
CA SER A 38 1.26 6.26 -10.65
C SER A 38 2.62 5.72 -10.22
N MET A 39 2.89 5.66 -8.91
CA MET A 39 4.10 4.99 -8.38
C MET A 39 4.08 3.49 -8.68
N MET A 40 2.95 2.83 -8.49
CA MET A 40 2.82 1.41 -8.80
C MET A 40 2.92 1.14 -10.30
N ASP A 41 2.36 1.97 -11.19
CA ASP A 41 2.50 1.83 -12.65
C ASP A 41 3.97 1.86 -13.10
N ARG A 42 4.79 2.67 -12.43
CA ARG A 42 6.20 2.85 -12.79
C ARG A 42 7.12 1.78 -12.22
N HIS A 43 6.85 1.32 -11.00
CA HIS A 43 7.82 0.55 -10.21
C HIS A 43 7.40 -0.89 -9.92
N TYR A 44 6.12 -1.23 -10.09
CA TYR A 44 5.67 -2.61 -9.94
C TYR A 44 6.20 -3.48 -11.08
N HIS A 45 6.60 -4.70 -10.72
CA HIS A 45 6.76 -5.79 -11.67
C HIS A 45 6.30 -7.11 -11.02
N SER A 46 6.06 -8.12 -11.86
CA SER A 46 5.76 -9.46 -11.34
C SER A 46 6.99 -10.06 -10.65
N GLY A 47 6.76 -10.83 -9.58
CA GLY A 47 7.81 -11.54 -8.87
C GLY A 47 8.68 -10.70 -7.94
N MET A 48 8.23 -9.50 -7.54
CA MET A 48 8.91 -8.68 -6.54
C MET A 48 9.18 -9.46 -5.24
N SER A 49 10.34 -9.24 -4.64
CA SER A 49 10.61 -9.69 -3.27
C SER A 49 9.75 -8.90 -2.27
N VAL A 50 9.69 -9.38 -1.03
CA VAL A 50 8.97 -8.65 0.04
C VAL A 50 9.61 -7.29 0.26
N GLU A 51 10.94 -7.21 0.23
CA GLU A 51 11.71 -5.97 0.42
C GLU A 51 11.42 -4.96 -0.69
N GLU A 52 11.39 -5.40 -1.95
CA GLU A 52 11.03 -4.55 -3.10
C GLU A 52 9.58 -4.04 -2.97
N ALA A 53 8.65 -4.90 -2.55
CA ALA A 53 7.26 -4.52 -2.38
C ALA A 53 7.08 -3.50 -1.24
N ILE A 54 7.81 -3.65 -0.13
CA ILE A 54 7.81 -2.70 0.98
C ILE A 54 8.38 -1.34 0.53
N ASP A 55 9.48 -1.34 -0.20
CA ASP A 55 10.07 -0.13 -0.75
C ASP A 55 9.10 0.60 -1.72
N LEU A 56 8.34 -0.14 -2.53
CA LEU A 56 7.28 0.44 -3.36
C LEU A 56 6.14 1.06 -2.52
N VAL A 57 5.72 0.40 -1.44
CA VAL A 57 4.72 0.96 -0.51
C VAL A 57 5.23 2.26 0.13
N ASP A 58 6.49 2.28 0.57
CA ASP A 58 7.11 3.47 1.16
C ASP A 58 7.20 4.63 0.15
N LYS A 59 7.54 4.34 -1.11
CA LYS A 59 7.47 5.31 -2.22
C LYS A 59 6.06 5.88 -2.42
N CYS A 60 5.03 5.03 -2.37
CA CYS A 60 3.63 5.48 -2.47
C CYS A 60 3.23 6.39 -1.30
N ILE A 61 3.63 6.03 -0.07
CA ILE A 61 3.35 6.82 1.13
C ILE A 61 4.01 8.19 1.04
N MET A 62 5.28 8.23 0.62
CA MET A 62 6.01 9.48 0.43
C MET A 62 5.33 10.39 -0.60
N GLU A 63 4.94 9.84 -1.75
CA GLU A 63 4.28 10.62 -2.80
C GLU A 63 2.93 11.20 -2.33
N ILE A 64 2.14 10.42 -1.59
CA ILE A 64 0.91 10.89 -0.96
C ILE A 64 1.21 12.01 0.04
N LYS A 65 2.20 11.84 0.93
CA LYS A 65 2.58 12.84 1.92
C LYS A 65 3.03 14.16 1.31
N LEU A 66 3.75 14.11 0.19
CA LEU A 66 4.26 15.29 -0.49
C LEU A 66 3.18 16.09 -1.21
N ARG A 67 2.17 15.41 -1.78
CA ARG A 67 1.24 16.04 -2.73
C ARG A 67 -0.21 16.13 -2.26
N LEU A 68 -0.64 15.27 -1.33
CA LEU A 68 -2.00 15.32 -0.80
C LEU A 68 -2.05 16.24 0.42
N CYS A 69 -2.74 17.37 0.30
CA CYS A 69 -2.88 18.36 1.38
C CYS A 69 -3.42 17.75 2.70
N VAL A 70 -4.31 16.77 2.60
CA VAL A 70 -4.90 16.04 3.73
C VAL A 70 -4.29 14.65 3.94
N ALA A 71 -2.98 14.50 3.65
CA ALA A 71 -2.30 13.22 3.79
C ALA A 71 -2.41 12.67 5.23
N PRO A 72 -2.80 11.39 5.38
CA PRO A 72 -2.75 10.71 6.68
C PRO A 72 -1.35 10.74 7.29
N GLN A 73 -1.27 10.83 8.61
CA GLN A 73 0.01 10.82 9.32
C GLN A 73 0.55 9.41 9.58
N ASN A 74 -0.36 8.43 9.68
CA ASN A 74 -0.02 7.08 10.09
C ASN A 74 -0.47 6.08 9.03
N TYR A 75 0.40 5.12 8.73
CA TYR A 75 0.14 4.03 7.78
C TYR A 75 0.50 2.71 8.45
N VAL A 76 -0.35 1.70 8.26
CA VAL A 76 -0.09 0.33 8.71
C VAL A 76 0.14 -0.54 7.49
N ILE A 77 1.26 -1.25 7.47
CA ILE A 77 1.60 -2.19 6.42
C ILE A 77 1.30 -3.60 6.93
N LYS A 78 0.49 -4.35 6.19
CA LYS A 78 0.17 -5.75 6.47
C LYS A 78 0.61 -6.61 5.30
N ILE A 79 1.13 -7.79 5.62
CA ILE A 79 1.50 -8.81 4.65
C ILE A 79 0.52 -9.97 4.79
N VAL A 80 0.03 -10.47 3.66
CA VAL A 80 -0.84 -11.64 3.57
C VAL A 80 -0.17 -12.64 2.66
N ASP A 81 0.16 -13.81 3.20
CA ASP A 81 0.77 -14.92 2.47
C ASP A 81 0.26 -16.26 3.02
N LYS A 82 0.94 -17.36 2.67
CA LYS A 82 0.61 -18.72 3.08
C LYS A 82 0.58 -18.93 4.60
N ASP A 83 1.29 -18.09 5.35
CA ASP A 83 1.40 -18.18 6.81
C ASP A 83 0.34 -17.30 7.51
N GLY A 84 -0.49 -16.61 6.74
CA GLY A 84 -1.62 -15.81 7.20
C GLY A 84 -1.40 -14.30 7.04
N ALA A 85 -2.31 -13.53 7.65
CA ALA A 85 -2.24 -12.08 7.65
C ALA A 85 -1.50 -11.59 8.90
N ARG A 86 -0.43 -10.83 8.72
CA ARG A 86 0.35 -10.24 9.80
C ARG A 86 0.60 -8.75 9.58
N GLU A 87 0.73 -8.03 10.68
CA GLU A 87 1.25 -6.66 10.65
C GLU A 87 2.77 -6.72 10.44
N TYR A 88 3.25 -5.92 9.50
CA TYR A 88 4.68 -5.81 9.21
C TYR A 88 5.29 -4.60 9.90
N ALA A 89 4.69 -3.42 9.72
CA ALA A 89 5.20 -2.19 10.30
C ALA A 89 4.17 -1.07 10.34
N TRP A 90 4.43 -0.09 11.20
CA TRP A 90 3.79 1.22 11.17
C TRP A 90 4.75 2.26 10.59
N ARG A 91 4.24 3.15 9.75
CA ARG A 91 4.92 4.40 9.37
C ARG A 91 4.17 5.54 10.04
N GLN A 92 4.78 6.17 11.04
CA GLN A 92 4.19 7.28 11.79
C GLN A 92 4.97 8.56 11.48
N SER A 93 4.33 9.65 11.04
CA SER A 93 5.07 10.91 10.86
C SER A 93 5.34 11.66 12.16
N VAL A 94 4.56 11.44 13.22
CA VAL A 94 4.57 12.30 14.41
C VAL A 94 5.72 11.95 15.37
N THR A 95 6.23 10.73 15.33
CA THR A 95 7.33 10.24 16.17
C THR A 95 8.71 10.43 15.54
N ASP A 96 8.79 10.52 14.21
CA ASP A 96 10.04 10.78 13.48
C ASP A 96 10.39 12.29 13.39
N ALA A 97 9.46 13.18 13.76
CA ALA A 97 9.65 14.62 13.84
C ALA A 97 10.21 15.07 15.21
N GLY A 98 11.19 14.33 15.73
CA GLY A 98 11.93 14.73 16.94
C GLY A 98 12.56 16.12 16.76
N VAL A 99 11.96 17.12 17.42
CA VAL A 99 12.47 18.46 17.72
C VAL A 99 12.77 19.36 16.50
N ILE A 100 11.84 20.27 16.19
CA ILE A 100 12.18 21.55 15.57
C ILE A 100 12.35 22.55 16.73
N PRO A 101 13.56 23.07 17.04
CA PRO A 101 13.69 24.15 17.99
C PRO A 101 13.02 25.41 17.41
N ALA A 102 12.29 26.12 18.27
CA ALA A 102 11.69 27.41 17.97
C ALA A 102 12.74 28.48 17.63
#